data_AF-A0A226XAI8-F1
#
_entry.id   AF-A0A226XAI8-F1
#
_cell.length_a   1.000
_cell.length_b   1.000
_cell.length_c   1.000
_cell.angle_alpha   90.00
_cell.angle_beta   90.00
_cell.angle_gamma   90.00
#
_symmetry.space_group_name_H-M   'P 1'
#
loop_
_entity.id
_entity.type
_entity.pdbx_description
1 polymer ?
#
loop_
_entity_poly.entity_id
_entity_poly.type
_entity_poly.pdbx_seq_one_letter_code
_entity_poly.pdbx_strand_id
1 'polypeptide(L)'
;MDVYVDDYHFVSQGARIAFGIMTGNAFMQAKVTFRDLQTDQVFGERSYNTKSSAWQGIFAPTTDRQTRAIVADVVKQINPR
;
A
#
# COMPACT_ATOMS: atom_id res chain seq x y z
N MET A 1 -16.62 -3.47 1.96
CA MET A 1 -15.43 -2.68 1.55
C MET A 1 -14.66 -3.54 0.59
N ASP A 2 -14.37 -2.99 -0.59
CA ASP A 2 -13.58 -3.67 -1.62
C ASP A 2 -12.22 -3.00 -1.74
N VAL A 3 -11.17 -3.78 -1.95
CA VAL A 3 -9.81 -3.29 -2.18
C VAL A 3 -9.31 -3.86 -3.50
N TYR A 4 -8.92 -2.98 -4.41
CA TYR A 4 -8.31 -3.31 -5.69
C TYR A 4 -6.90 -2.75 -5.74
N VAL A 5 -5.95 -3.54 -6.24
CA VAL A 5 -4.58 -3.09 -6.50
C VAL A 5 -4.47 -2.84 -7.99
N ASP A 6 -4.32 -1.57 -8.37
CA ASP A 6 -4.30 -1.16 -9.77
C ASP A 6 -2.92 -1.44 -10.39
N ASP A 7 -1.85 -1.20 -9.63
CA ASP A 7 -0.47 -1.35 -10.09
C ASP A 7 0.50 -1.50 -8.90
N TYR A 8 1.52 -2.35 -9.03
CA TYR A 8 2.51 -2.55 -7.96
C TYR A 8 3.84 -3.11 -8.48
N HIS A 9 4.92 -2.77 -7.76
CA HIS A 9 6.21 -3.44 -7.88
C HIS A 9 6.62 -4.01 -6.51
N PHE A 10 6.66 -5.33 -6.45
CA PHE A 10 7.01 -6.06 -5.24
C PHE A 10 8.52 -6.03 -4.96
N VAL A 11 8.89 -5.56 -3.76
CA VAL A 11 10.24 -5.62 -3.23
C VAL A 11 10.19 -6.10 -1.78
N SER A 12 10.87 -7.21 -1.49
CA SER A 12 10.98 -7.77 -0.14
C SER A 12 12.19 -7.20 0.62
N GLN A 13 12.18 -7.32 1.95
CA GLN A 13 13.33 -6.92 2.77
C GLN A 13 14.56 -7.80 2.48
N GLY A 14 14.34 -9.10 2.26
CA GLY A 14 15.40 -10.03 1.88
C GLY A 14 16.07 -9.66 0.55
N ALA A 15 15.27 -9.24 -0.44
CA ALA A 15 15.80 -8.72 -1.70
C ALA A 15 16.69 -7.50 -1.47
N ARG A 16 16.26 -6.54 -0.62
CA ARG A 16 17.08 -5.35 -0.31
C ARG A 16 18.39 -5.71 0.38
N ILE A 17 18.39 -6.72 1.26
CA ILE A 17 19.60 -7.19 1.93
C ILE A 17 20.55 -7.88 0.93
N ALA A 18 20.02 -8.71 0.03
CA ALA A 18 20.83 -9.49 -0.91
C ALA A 18 21.36 -8.67 -2.09
N PHE A 19 20.58 -7.73 -2.61
CA PHE A 19 20.88 -7.03 -3.87
C PHE A 19 21.03 -5.51 -3.73
N GLY A 20 20.79 -4.94 -2.55
CA GLY A 20 20.95 -3.51 -2.28
C GLY A 20 20.16 -2.65 -3.26
N ILE A 21 20.83 -1.64 -3.85
CA ILE A 21 20.21 -0.70 -4.80
C ILE A 21 19.70 -1.37 -6.08
N MET A 22 20.21 -2.56 -6.43
CA MET A 22 19.79 -3.31 -7.62
C MET A 22 18.36 -3.85 -7.53
N THR A 23 17.77 -3.84 -6.32
CA THR A 23 16.35 -4.18 -6.14
C THR A 23 15.37 -3.20 -6.78
N GLY A 24 15.83 -1.97 -7.07
CA GLY A 24 14.97 -0.93 -7.59
C GLY A 24 13.94 -0.39 -6.59
N ASN A 25 12.95 0.30 -7.16
CA ASN A 25 11.93 1.02 -6.40
C ASN A 25 10.76 0.09 -6.05
N ALA A 26 10.17 0.27 -4.88
CA ALA A 26 8.91 -0.39 -4.54
C ALA A 26 7.78 0.62 -4.66
N PHE A 27 6.64 0.22 -5.22
CA PHE A 27 5.45 1.04 -5.24
C PHE A 27 4.19 0.19 -5.20
N MET A 28 3.10 0.79 -4.75
CA MET A 28 1.78 0.20 -4.78
C MET A 28 0.75 1.30 -4.97
N GLN A 29 -0.16 1.07 -5.91
CA GLN A 29 -1.35 1.87 -6.18
C GLN A 29 -2.57 0.99 -5.89
N ALA A 30 -3.40 1.42 -4.95
CA ALA A 30 -4.58 0.68 -4.55
C ALA A 30 -5.79 1.62 -4.50
N LYS A 31 -6.95 1.09 -4.89
CA LYS A 31 -8.25 1.74 -4.76
C LYS A 31 -9.07 1.00 -3.73
N VAL A 32 -9.63 1.74 -2.77
CA VAL A 32 -10.57 1.21 -1.78
C VAL A 32 -11.93 1.83 -2.03
N THR A 33 -12.92 0.97 -2.24
CA THR A 33 -14.33 1.34 -2.37
C THR A 33 -15.01 1.01 -1.05
N PHE A 34 -15.58 2.03 -0.44
CA PHE A 34 -16.32 1.85 0.80
C PHE A 34 -17.83 1.78 0.53
N ARG A 35 -18.48 0.83 1.20
CA ARG A 35 -19.90 0.51 1.04
C ARG A 35 -20.60 0.42 2.37
N ASP A 36 -21.86 0.83 2.38
CA ASP A 36 -22.77 0.61 3.49
C ASP A 36 -23.07 -0.89 3.60
N LEU A 37 -22.94 -1.45 4.80
CA LEU A 37 -23.08 -2.90 5.03
C LEU A 37 -24.53 -3.38 5.01
N GLN A 38 -25.51 -2.49 5.16
CA GLN A 38 -26.93 -2.84 5.19
C GLN A 38 -27.56 -2.76 3.80
N THR A 39 -27.13 -1.79 2.99
CA THR A 39 -27.75 -1.45 1.70
C THR A 39 -26.87 -1.76 0.49
N ASP A 40 -25.60 -2.12 0.71
CA ASP A 40 -24.55 -2.30 -0.31
C ASP A 40 -24.26 -1.05 -1.17
N GLN A 41 -24.79 0.11 -0.77
CA GLN A 41 -24.55 1.36 -1.47
C GLN A 41 -23.10 1.82 -1.30
N VAL A 42 -22.46 2.19 -2.41
CA VAL A 42 -21.13 2.80 -2.41
C VAL A 42 -21.24 4.22 -1.87
N PHE A 43 -20.52 4.52 -0.79
CA PHE A 43 -20.49 5.85 -0.20
C PHE A 43 -19.25 6.66 -0.61
N GLY A 44 -18.22 6.01 -1.15
CA GLY A 44 -17.05 6.69 -1.67
C GLY A 44 -15.93 5.75 -2.10
N GLU A 45 -15.00 6.30 -2.87
CA GLU A 45 -13.77 5.63 -3.28
C GLU A 45 -12.56 6.46 -2.87
N ARG A 46 -11.46 5.80 -2.55
CA ARG A 46 -10.19 6.45 -2.28
C ARG A 46 -9.02 5.68 -2.85
N SER A 47 -8.13 6.41 -3.50
CA SER A 47 -6.85 5.87 -3.98
C SER A 47 -5.75 6.08 -2.95
N TYR A 48 -4.91 5.07 -2.79
CA TYR A 48 -3.74 5.05 -1.93
C TYR A 48 -2.52 4.69 -2.77
N ASN A 49 -1.56 5.60 -2.81
CA ASN A 49 -0.35 5.45 -3.59
C ASN A 49 0.86 5.53 -2.66
N THR A 50 1.70 4.50 -2.71
CA THR A 50 2.94 4.44 -1.95
C THR A 50 4.12 4.27 -2.90
N LYS A 51 5.27 4.84 -2.54
CA LYS A 51 6.51 4.68 -3.29
C LYS A 51 7.71 4.71 -2.36
N SER A 52 8.75 3.98 -2.71
CA SER A 52 10.07 4.04 -2.09
C SER A 52 11.15 3.79 -3.12
N SER A 53 12.33 4.32 -2.86
CA SER A 53 13.47 4.25 -3.77
C SER A 53 14.55 3.34 -3.22
N ALA A 54 15.15 2.51 -4.08
CA ALA A 54 16.35 1.75 -3.75
C ALA A 54 17.50 2.64 -3.28
N TRP A 55 17.57 3.88 -3.78
CA TRP A 55 18.57 4.86 -3.38
C TRP A 55 18.46 5.32 -1.91
N GLN A 56 17.32 5.04 -1.25
CA GLN A 56 17.16 5.24 0.19
C GLN A 56 17.83 4.11 1.03
N GLY A 57 18.49 3.15 0.36
CA GLY A 57 19.28 2.09 0.99
C GLY A 57 18.46 0.86 1.40
N ILE A 58 19.11 -0.06 2.14
CA ILE A 58 18.51 -1.36 2.50
C ILE A 58 17.30 -1.26 3.45
N PHE A 59 17.15 -0.13 4.14
CA PHE A 59 16.02 0.14 5.04
C PHE A 59 14.85 0.88 4.35
N ALA A 60 14.96 1.16 3.05
CA ALA A 60 13.90 1.77 2.28
C ALA A 60 12.61 0.95 2.40
N PRO A 61 11.43 1.60 2.54
CA PRO A 61 10.17 0.88 2.70
C PRO A 61 9.97 -0.20 1.63
N THR A 62 9.65 -1.41 2.06
CA THR A 62 9.35 -2.55 1.19
C THR A 62 7.85 -2.63 0.94
N THR A 63 7.42 -3.51 0.04
CA THR A 63 5.99 -3.68 -0.28
C THR A 63 5.17 -4.07 0.94
N ASP A 64 5.74 -4.84 1.85
CA ASP A 64 5.12 -5.20 3.13
C ASP A 64 4.89 -3.96 4.02
N ARG A 65 5.87 -3.06 4.14
CA ARG A 65 5.68 -1.78 4.87
C ARG A 65 4.68 -0.86 4.18
N GLN A 66 4.69 -0.80 2.84
CA GLN A 66 3.73 -0.04 2.05
C GLN A 66 2.30 -0.54 2.28
N THR A 67 2.10 -1.85 2.28
CA THR A 67 0.81 -2.48 2.54
C THR A 67 0.30 -2.12 3.94
N ARG A 68 1.15 -2.22 4.97
CA ARG A 68 0.78 -1.83 6.34
C ARG A 68 0.40 -0.36 6.46
N ALA A 69 1.11 0.53 5.77
CA ALA A 69 0.80 1.96 5.77
C ALA A 69 -0.58 2.22 5.14
N ILE A 70 -0.88 1.59 4.00
CA ILE A 70 -2.19 1.69 3.34
C ILE A 70 -3.29 1.17 4.28
N VAL A 71 -3.12 -0.02 4.86
CA VAL A 71 -4.10 -0.61 5.78
C VAL A 71 -4.34 0.29 6.99
N ALA A 72 -3.29 0.85 7.59
CA ALA A 72 -3.42 1.76 8.72
C ALA A 72 -4.24 3.02 8.35
N ASP A 73 -4.01 3.59 7.17
CA ASP A 73 -4.74 4.77 6.72
C ASP A 73 -6.18 4.47 6.28
N VAL A 74 -6.46 3.27 5.80
CA VAL A 74 -7.83 2.79 5.56
C VAL A 74 -8.59 2.63 6.88
N VAL A 75 -7.99 1.97 7.87
CA VAL A 75 -8.64 1.72 9.17
C VAL A 75 -8.97 3.02 9.90
N LYS A 76 -8.07 4.02 9.88
CA LYS A 76 -8.33 5.36 10.44
C LYS A 76 -9.56 6.05 9.84
N GLN A 77 -9.93 5.73 8.60
CA GLN A 77 -11.09 6.33 7.93
C GLN A 77 -12.40 5.64 8.31
N ILE A 78 -12.34 4.37 8.71
CA ILE A 78 -13.51 3.60 9.14
C ILE A 78 -13.79 3.85 10.63
N ASN A 79 -12.74 4.02 11.44
CA ASN A 79 -12.86 4.26 12.88
C ASN A 79 -12.16 5.58 13.26
N PRO A 80 -12.91 6.70 13.39
CA PRO A 80 -12.33 8.01 13.71
C PRO A 80 -11.95 8.19 15.19
N ARG A 81 -11.84 7.10 15.97
CA ARG A 81 -11.44 7.14 17.39
C ARG A 81 -9.95 6.90 17.56
#